data_AF-A0A7S4IEB8-F1
#
_entry.id   AF-A0A7S4IEB8-F1
#
_cell.length_a   1.000
_cell.length_b   1.000
_cell.length_c   1.000
_cell.angle_alpha   90.00
_cell.angle_beta   90.00
_cell.angle_gamma   90.00
#
_symmetry.space_group_name_H-M   'P 1'
#
loop_
_entity.id
_entity.type
_entity.pdbx_description
1 polymer ?
#
loop_
_entity_poly.entity_id
_entity_poly.type
_entity_poly.pdbx_seq_one_letter_code
_entity_poly.pdbx_strand_id
1 'polypeptide(L)'
;IVMGFLFAQMSIMAYPLRKIAGEEYNEDALIEQMIILAPSETEWQKFSQWTAREPHEVTPGVWIVCVKTFKPLTEFVTTFSDEYRCASVLEISNQSVIQVKVKVQSPEQMEILHSFPGCTVKFSFQFPSVGKEEHLKQVALEVQVCCLFQTIRSCSENNIIVVQVYDFYG
;
A
#
# COMPACT_ATOMS: atom_id res chain seq x y z
N ILE A 1 -27.80 1.44 -37.42
CA ILE A 1 -26.65 1.00 -38.25
C ILE A 1 -25.54 2.07 -38.28
N VAL A 2 -25.86 3.35 -38.58
CA VAL A 2 -24.87 4.46 -38.58
C VAL A 2 -24.22 4.73 -37.21
N MET A 3 -24.98 4.67 -36.12
CA MET A 3 -24.44 4.82 -34.74
C MET A 3 -23.48 3.70 -34.33
N GLY A 4 -23.68 2.47 -34.82
CA GLY A 4 -22.77 1.34 -34.53
C GLY A 4 -21.39 1.54 -35.18
N PHE A 5 -21.33 2.24 -36.30
CA PHE A 5 -20.08 2.57 -37.00
C PHE A 5 -19.28 3.65 -36.25
N LEU A 6 -19.96 4.63 -35.64
CA LEU A 6 -19.32 5.66 -34.81
C LEU A 6 -18.75 5.08 -33.51
N PHE A 7 -19.45 4.14 -32.85
CA PHE A 7 -18.91 3.45 -31.67
C PHE A 7 -17.74 2.52 -32.02
N ALA A 8 -17.77 1.86 -33.19
CA ALA A 8 -16.64 1.07 -33.69
C ALA A 8 -15.40 1.95 -33.98
N GLN A 9 -15.61 3.18 -34.48
CA GLN A 9 -14.50 4.12 -34.70
C GLN A 9 -13.90 4.63 -33.38
N MET A 10 -14.73 4.85 -32.36
CA MET A 10 -14.23 5.23 -31.03
C MET A 10 -13.46 4.08 -30.35
N SER A 11 -13.91 2.83 -30.47
CA SER A 11 -13.18 1.67 -29.92
C SER A 11 -11.88 1.39 -30.66
N ILE A 12 -11.82 1.59 -31.98
CA ILE A 12 -10.58 1.48 -32.77
C ILE A 12 -9.60 2.61 -32.44
N MET A 13 -10.07 3.84 -32.20
CA MET A 13 -9.20 4.95 -31.76
C MET A 13 -8.72 4.82 -30.31
N ALA A 14 -9.41 4.04 -29.48
CA ALA A 14 -8.95 3.66 -28.15
C ALA A 14 -8.00 2.46 -28.17
N TYR A 15 -7.87 1.73 -29.28
CA TYR A 15 -7.01 0.55 -29.39
C TYR A 15 -5.51 0.85 -29.21
N PRO A 16 -4.94 1.95 -29.76
CA PRO A 16 -3.57 2.34 -29.47
C PRO A 16 -3.37 2.71 -27.99
N LEU A 17 -4.36 3.35 -27.37
CA LEU A 17 -4.35 3.63 -25.93
C LEU A 17 -4.43 2.34 -25.11
N ARG A 18 -5.24 1.37 -25.52
CA ARG A 18 -5.33 0.03 -24.91
C ARG A 18 -4.08 -0.82 -25.12
N LYS A 19 -3.39 -0.64 -26.26
CA LYS A 19 -2.14 -1.34 -26.59
C LYS A 19 -0.93 -0.72 -25.88
N ILE A 20 -0.94 0.59 -25.66
CA ILE A 20 0.05 1.32 -24.83
C ILE A 20 -0.24 1.10 -23.34
N ALA A 21 -1.51 0.97 -22.95
CA ALA A 21 -1.97 0.72 -21.58
C ALA A 21 -2.13 -0.78 -21.24
N GLY A 22 -1.64 -1.70 -22.09
CA GLY A 22 -1.56 -3.13 -21.80
C GLY A 22 -2.92 -3.81 -21.55
N GLU A 23 -3.69 -4.11 -22.61
CA GLU A 23 -4.79 -5.09 -22.53
C GLU A 23 -4.26 -6.53 -22.54
N GLU A 24 -3.55 -6.87 -21.48
CA GLU A 24 -3.90 -7.96 -20.57
C GLU A 24 -3.51 -7.40 -19.19
N TYR A 25 -4.49 -6.99 -18.39
CA TYR A 25 -4.27 -6.84 -16.97
C TYR A 25 -3.91 -8.22 -16.46
N ASN A 26 -2.62 -8.54 -16.49
CA ASN A 26 -2.14 -9.81 -16.02
C ASN A 26 -2.43 -9.80 -14.52
N GLU A 27 -3.37 -10.60 -14.05
CA GLU A 27 -3.70 -10.68 -12.62
C GLU A 27 -2.46 -11.09 -11.81
N ASP A 28 -1.51 -11.78 -12.45
CA ASP A 28 -0.18 -12.07 -11.92
C ASP A 28 0.76 -10.85 -11.85
N ALA A 29 0.53 -9.81 -12.67
CA ALA A 29 1.26 -8.56 -12.52
C ALA A 29 0.75 -7.75 -11.32
N LEU A 30 -0.48 -7.96 -10.83
CA LEU A 30 -1.09 -7.27 -9.67
C LEU A 30 -0.75 -7.92 -8.33
N ILE A 31 0.44 -8.52 -8.23
CA ILE A 31 0.89 -9.22 -7.04
C ILE A 31 2.24 -8.66 -6.61
N GLU A 32 2.29 -8.20 -5.36
CA GLU A 32 3.54 -7.86 -4.68
C GLU A 32 4.05 -9.05 -3.89
N GLN A 33 5.35 -9.33 -4.00
CA GLN A 33 6.00 -10.32 -3.17
C GLN A 33 6.63 -9.65 -1.95
N MET A 34 6.18 -10.05 -0.77
CA MET A 34 6.72 -9.58 0.50
C MET A 34 7.46 -10.71 1.20
N ILE A 35 8.65 -10.40 1.71
CA ILE A 35 9.37 -11.26 2.65
C ILE A 35 9.16 -10.68 4.05
N ILE A 36 8.57 -11.47 4.94
CA ILE A 36 8.12 -11.02 6.27
C ILE A 36 8.71 -11.92 7.35
N LEU A 37 9.19 -11.32 8.43
CA LEU A 37 9.44 -12.01 9.69
C LEU A 37 8.15 -12.03 10.51
N ALA A 38 7.65 -13.21 10.83
CA ALA A 38 6.46 -13.41 11.67
C ALA A 38 6.54 -14.78 12.36
N PRO A 39 5.86 -15.00 13.51
CA PRO A 39 5.86 -16.29 14.18
C PRO A 39 5.46 -17.45 13.26
N SER A 40 6.07 -18.63 13.41
CA SER A 40 5.71 -19.81 12.59
C SER A 40 4.26 -20.27 12.79
N GLU A 41 3.64 -19.90 13.90
CA GLU A 41 2.23 -20.19 14.23
C GLU A 41 1.24 -19.16 13.66
N THR A 42 1.68 -18.31 12.73
CA THR A 42 0.84 -17.26 12.13
C THR A 42 -0.37 -17.86 11.40
N GLU A 43 -1.57 -17.40 11.76
CA GLU A 43 -2.83 -17.88 11.19
C GLU A 43 -3.14 -17.19 9.85
N TRP A 44 -2.45 -17.60 8.79
CA TRP A 44 -2.56 -16.99 7.46
C TRP A 44 -3.96 -17.04 6.83
N GLN A 45 -4.83 -17.96 7.28
CA GLN A 45 -6.20 -18.09 6.76
C GLN A 45 -7.01 -16.78 6.92
N LYS A 46 -6.75 -15.99 7.97
CA LYS A 46 -7.38 -14.69 8.21
C LYS A 46 -7.09 -13.65 7.12
N PHE A 47 -5.96 -13.80 6.42
CA PHE A 47 -5.49 -12.86 5.41
C PHE A 47 -5.73 -13.34 3.97
N SER A 48 -6.36 -14.51 3.82
CA SER A 48 -6.57 -15.20 2.53
C SER A 48 -7.24 -14.33 1.46
N GLN A 49 -8.10 -13.39 1.85
CA GLN A 49 -8.78 -12.47 0.94
C GLN A 49 -7.82 -11.50 0.22
N TRP A 50 -6.74 -11.10 0.89
CA TRP A 50 -5.76 -10.14 0.36
C TRP A 50 -4.55 -10.82 -0.30
N THR A 51 -4.26 -12.05 0.09
CA THR A 51 -3.19 -12.84 -0.53
C THR A 51 -3.63 -13.42 -1.87
N ALA A 52 -2.75 -13.40 -2.86
CA ALA A 52 -2.97 -14.00 -4.17
C ALA A 52 -2.59 -15.49 -4.20
N ARG A 53 -1.66 -15.91 -3.33
CA ARG A 53 -1.16 -17.29 -3.21
C ARG A 53 -1.02 -17.65 -1.74
N GLU A 54 -1.03 -18.94 -1.43
CA GLU A 54 -0.79 -19.41 -0.06
C GLU A 54 0.59 -18.96 0.43
N PRO A 55 0.68 -18.27 1.58
CA PRO A 55 1.95 -17.92 2.20
C PRO A 55 2.76 -19.18 2.49
N HIS A 56 4.06 -19.13 2.22
CA HIS A 56 4.96 -20.24 2.51
C HIS A 56 6.13 -19.80 3.38
N GLU A 57 6.47 -20.64 4.35
CA GLU A 57 7.60 -20.44 5.24
C GLU A 57 8.86 -21.01 4.59
N VAL A 58 9.90 -20.18 4.44
CA VAL A 58 11.17 -20.60 3.84
C VAL A 58 12.11 -21.18 4.89
N THR A 59 12.09 -20.58 6.08
CA THR A 59 12.85 -20.97 7.26
C THR A 59 12.06 -20.51 8.49
N PRO A 60 12.21 -21.11 9.68
CA PRO A 60 11.40 -20.75 10.84
C PRO A 60 11.34 -19.25 11.09
N GLY A 61 10.13 -18.70 10.98
CA GLY A 61 9.80 -17.30 11.19
C GLY A 61 9.93 -16.40 9.97
N VAL A 62 10.40 -16.89 8.82
CA VAL A 62 10.53 -16.13 7.56
C VAL A 62 9.51 -16.64 6.54
N TRP A 63 8.62 -15.75 6.14
CA TRP A 63 7.50 -16.02 5.26
C TRP A 63 7.64 -15.26 3.95
N ILE A 64 7.29 -15.92 2.85
CA ILE A 64 7.06 -15.27 1.56
C ILE A 64 5.55 -15.19 1.36
N VAL A 65 5.07 -13.97 1.16
CA VAL A 65 3.66 -13.64 1.02
C VAL A 65 3.44 -12.91 -0.30
N CYS A 66 2.54 -13.44 -1.12
CA CYS A 66 2.09 -12.78 -2.34
C CYS A 66 0.79 -12.02 -2.05
N VAL A 67 0.84 -10.69 -2.04
CA VAL A 67 -0.29 -9.83 -1.69
C VAL A 67 -0.78 -9.10 -2.94
N LYS A 68 -2.09 -8.95 -3.10
CA LYS A 68 -2.67 -8.16 -4.19
C LYS A 68 -2.31 -6.68 -4.01
N THR A 69 -2.02 -5.98 -5.09
CA THR A 69 -1.59 -4.56 -5.10
C THR A 69 -2.68 -3.58 -4.63
N PHE A 70 -2.35 -2.29 -4.52
CA PHE A 70 -3.27 -1.19 -4.19
C PHE A 70 -3.97 -1.30 -2.81
N LYS A 71 -5.31 -1.39 -2.83
CA LYS A 71 -6.15 -1.38 -1.63
C LYS A 71 -5.97 -2.65 -0.80
N PRO A 72 -6.01 -3.87 -1.38
CA PRO A 72 -5.66 -5.10 -0.66
C PRO A 72 -4.30 -5.05 0.04
N LEU A 73 -3.26 -4.52 -0.61
CA LEU A 73 -1.95 -4.36 0.02
C LEU A 73 -2.05 -3.48 1.26
N THR A 74 -2.69 -2.32 1.13
CA THR A 74 -2.89 -1.38 2.25
C THR A 74 -3.63 -2.06 3.41
N GLU A 75 -4.75 -2.73 3.12
CA GLU A 75 -5.56 -3.41 4.15
C GLU A 75 -4.81 -4.59 4.80
N PHE A 76 -4.05 -5.34 4.02
CA PHE A 76 -3.19 -6.42 4.52
C PHE A 76 -2.14 -5.87 5.48
N VAL A 77 -1.34 -4.90 5.06
CA VAL A 77 -0.23 -4.39 5.89
C VAL A 77 -0.74 -3.70 7.15
N THR A 78 -1.88 -2.99 7.08
CA THR A 78 -2.49 -2.39 8.28
C THR A 78 -2.95 -3.46 9.26
N THR A 79 -3.79 -4.40 8.80
CA THR A 79 -4.38 -5.43 9.66
C THR A 79 -3.31 -6.36 10.23
N PHE A 80 -2.37 -6.80 9.38
CA PHE A 80 -1.30 -7.70 9.78
C PHE A 80 -0.35 -7.05 10.78
N SER A 81 0.00 -5.77 10.59
CA SER A 81 0.89 -5.06 11.51
C SER A 81 0.30 -4.86 12.91
N ASP A 82 -1.04 -4.72 12.98
CA ASP A 82 -1.78 -4.55 14.24
C ASP A 82 -1.93 -5.87 15.00
N GLU A 83 -2.23 -6.97 14.30
CA GLU A 83 -2.38 -8.31 14.90
C GLU A 83 -1.03 -8.90 15.32
N TYR A 84 0.00 -8.79 14.47
CA TYR A 84 1.33 -9.35 14.71
C TYR A 84 2.35 -8.24 15.01
N ARG A 85 2.31 -7.71 16.24
CA ARG A 85 3.19 -6.60 16.65
C ARG A 85 4.69 -6.92 16.60
N CYS A 86 5.07 -8.19 16.70
CA CYS A 86 6.46 -8.63 16.58
C CYS A 86 6.93 -8.80 15.13
N ALA A 87 6.02 -8.71 14.15
CA ALA A 87 6.37 -8.89 12.77
C ALA A 87 7.11 -7.68 12.18
N SER A 88 7.98 -7.96 11.22
CA SER A 88 8.69 -6.96 10.42
C SER A 88 8.74 -7.39 8.95
N VAL A 89 8.79 -6.42 8.05
CA VAL A 89 8.98 -6.70 6.63
C VAL A 89 10.47 -6.66 6.34
N LEU A 90 11.00 -7.67 5.68
CA LEU A 90 12.39 -7.68 5.23
C LEU A 90 12.53 -7.05 3.85
N GLU A 91 11.61 -7.38 2.95
CA GLU A 91 11.67 -6.96 1.56
C GLU A 91 10.27 -6.90 0.94
N ILE A 92 10.08 -6.00 -0.01
CA ILE A 92 8.90 -5.93 -0.89
C ILE A 92 9.42 -5.76 -2.31
N SER A 93 9.31 -6.78 -3.15
CA SER A 93 9.63 -6.73 -4.59
C SER A 93 10.95 -6.01 -4.93
N ASN A 94 12.06 -6.31 -4.21
CA ASN A 94 13.37 -5.65 -4.32
C ASN A 94 13.43 -4.14 -4.00
N GLN A 95 12.39 -3.57 -3.38
CA GLN A 95 12.38 -2.18 -2.96
C GLN A 95 12.92 -2.04 -1.54
N SER A 96 13.81 -1.08 -1.34
CA SER A 96 14.31 -0.71 0.00
C SER A 96 13.40 0.29 0.71
N VAL A 97 12.53 0.96 -0.06
CA VAL A 97 11.74 2.10 0.37
C VAL A 97 10.37 2.05 -0.31
N ILE A 98 9.32 2.36 0.45
CA ILE A 98 7.94 2.39 0.00
C ILE A 98 7.30 3.74 0.33
N GLN A 99 6.34 4.22 -0.48
CA GLN A 99 5.61 5.45 -0.13
C GLN A 99 4.32 5.11 0.60
N VAL A 100 4.09 5.81 1.71
CA VAL A 100 2.88 5.69 2.52
C VAL A 100 2.18 7.03 2.60
N LYS A 101 0.92 7.05 2.25
CA LYS A 101 0.05 8.21 2.39
C LYS A 101 -0.71 8.12 3.70
N VAL A 102 -0.58 9.16 4.51
CA VAL A 102 -1.27 9.27 5.79
C VAL A 102 -2.11 10.54 5.85
N LYS A 103 -3.08 10.55 6.77
CA LYS A 103 -3.92 11.69 7.08
C LYS A 103 -3.66 12.12 8.51
N VAL A 104 -3.26 13.38 8.66
CA VAL A 104 -3.06 14.04 9.95
C VAL A 104 -4.13 15.11 10.17
N GLN A 105 -4.43 15.35 11.45
CA GLN A 105 -5.46 16.27 11.92
C GLN A 105 -4.89 17.35 12.85
N SER A 106 -3.63 17.24 13.28
CA SER A 106 -2.99 18.23 14.14
C SER A 106 -1.53 18.48 13.74
N PRO A 107 -0.97 19.66 14.06
CA PRO A 107 0.47 19.91 13.91
C PRO A 107 1.33 18.95 14.74
N GLU A 108 0.88 18.53 15.91
CA GLU A 108 1.59 17.55 16.76
C GLU A 108 1.77 16.20 16.05
N GLN A 109 0.73 15.72 15.34
CA GLN A 109 0.84 14.50 14.53
C GLN A 109 1.87 14.65 13.41
N MET A 110 2.03 15.86 12.85
CA MET A 110 3.06 16.13 11.86
C MET A 110 4.47 16.02 12.46
N GLU A 111 4.70 16.58 13.64
CA GLU A 111 5.98 16.48 14.35
C GLU A 111 6.31 15.03 14.71
N ILE A 112 5.31 14.26 15.14
CA ILE A 112 5.44 12.83 15.42
C ILE A 112 5.89 12.05 14.18
N LEU A 113 5.33 12.34 12.99
CA LEU A 113 5.75 11.68 11.75
C LEU A 113 7.23 11.90 11.41
N HIS A 114 7.77 13.06 11.74
CA HIS A 114 9.20 13.35 11.56
C HIS A 114 10.09 12.58 12.54
N SER A 115 9.54 12.11 13.66
CA SER A 115 10.27 11.32 14.67
C SER A 115 10.33 9.82 14.35
N PHE A 116 9.55 9.34 13.37
CA PHE A 116 9.47 7.92 13.07
C PHE A 116 10.77 7.38 12.45
N PRO A 117 11.30 6.24 12.94
CA PRO A 117 12.52 5.66 12.39
C PRO A 117 12.31 5.17 10.96
N GLY A 118 13.29 5.42 10.10
CA GLY A 118 13.23 5.02 8.69
C GLY A 118 12.16 5.75 7.87
N CYS A 119 11.55 6.81 8.40
CA CYS A 119 10.47 7.56 7.75
C CYS A 119 10.96 8.97 7.39
N THR A 120 10.73 9.38 6.13
CA THR A 120 10.99 10.72 5.63
C THR A 120 9.71 11.32 5.08
N VAL A 121 9.25 12.42 5.68
CA VAL A 121 8.14 13.21 5.15
C VAL A 121 8.58 13.88 3.85
N LYS A 122 7.87 13.64 2.74
CA LYS A 122 8.18 14.22 1.43
C LYS A 122 7.37 15.47 1.14
N PHE A 123 6.05 15.36 1.19
CA PHE A 123 5.15 16.47 0.92
C PHE A 123 3.88 16.37 1.75
N SER A 124 3.38 17.53 2.15
CA SER A 124 2.07 17.68 2.80
C SER A 124 1.17 18.50 1.88
N PHE A 125 -0.06 18.05 1.68
CA PHE A 125 -1.04 18.77 0.89
C PHE A 125 -2.40 18.78 1.58
N GLN A 126 -3.17 19.83 1.30
CA GLN A 126 -4.50 20.04 1.84
C GLN A 126 -5.43 20.30 0.66
N PHE A 127 -6.52 19.55 0.59
CA PHE A 127 -7.54 19.83 -0.41
C PHE A 127 -8.32 21.08 -0.03
N PRO A 128 -8.64 21.97 -0.98
CA PRO A 128 -9.47 23.14 -0.71
C PRO A 128 -10.84 22.66 -0.21
N SER A 129 -11.16 23.00 1.03
CA SER A 129 -12.37 22.57 1.71
C SER A 129 -13.25 23.78 1.95
N VAL A 130 -14.32 23.95 1.15
CA VAL A 130 -15.28 25.03 1.39
C VAL A 130 -16.11 24.71 2.64
N GLY A 131 -15.99 25.54 3.68
CA GLY A 131 -16.86 25.48 4.87
C GLY A 131 -16.52 24.43 5.94
N LYS A 132 -15.29 23.88 5.96
CA LYS A 132 -14.83 23.00 7.06
C LYS A 132 -13.60 23.62 7.73
N GLU A 133 -13.60 23.61 9.07
CA GLU A 133 -12.44 24.02 9.86
C GLU A 133 -11.22 23.16 9.50
N GLU A 134 -10.12 23.86 9.26
CA GLU A 134 -9.00 23.48 8.43
C GLU A 134 -7.95 22.65 9.17
N HIS A 135 -8.07 21.32 9.30
CA HIS A 135 -6.90 20.56 9.80
C HIS A 135 -6.62 19.21 9.14
N LEU A 136 -7.41 18.77 8.16
CA LEU A 136 -7.15 17.50 7.47
C LEU A 136 -6.06 17.67 6.40
N LYS A 137 -4.81 17.39 6.78
CA LYS A 137 -3.67 17.36 5.85
C LYS A 137 -3.38 15.92 5.45
N GLN A 138 -3.12 15.72 4.16
CA GLN A 138 -2.60 14.46 3.66
C GLN A 138 -1.09 14.60 3.50
N VAL A 139 -0.36 13.61 4.00
CA VAL A 139 1.10 13.63 4.05
C VAL A 139 1.60 12.38 3.33
N ALA A 140 2.52 12.58 2.40
CA ALA A 140 3.25 11.49 1.78
C ALA A 140 4.56 11.25 2.54
N LEU A 141 4.71 10.02 2.98
CA LEU A 141 5.87 9.50 3.69
C LEU A 141 6.63 8.60 2.74
N GLU A 142 7.94 8.67 2.82
CA GLU A 142 8.85 7.69 2.29
C GLU A 142 9.35 6.85 3.46
N VAL A 143 9.07 5.55 3.47
CA VAL A 143 9.31 4.66 4.60
C VAL A 143 10.24 3.53 4.15
N GLN A 144 11.31 3.29 4.90
CA GLN A 144 12.15 2.12 4.70
C GLN A 144 11.33 0.84 4.94
N VAL A 145 11.46 -0.15 4.06
CA VAL A 145 10.64 -1.36 4.11
C VAL A 145 10.75 -2.07 5.46
N CYS A 146 11.95 -2.13 6.04
CA CYS A 146 12.19 -2.70 7.38
C CYS A 146 11.41 -2.02 8.51
N CYS A 147 11.06 -0.74 8.34
CA CYS A 147 10.32 0.04 9.31
C CYS A 147 8.81 0.08 9.03
N LEU A 148 8.33 -0.46 7.90
CA LEU A 148 6.95 -0.29 7.44
C LEU A 148 5.90 -0.67 8.50
N PHE A 149 5.97 -1.88 9.04
CA PHE A 149 5.00 -2.33 10.06
C PHE A 149 5.10 -1.53 11.35
N GLN A 150 6.31 -1.12 11.76
CA GLN A 150 6.47 -0.25 12.91
C GLN A 150 5.84 1.13 12.66
N THR A 151 6.08 1.72 11.49
CA THR A 151 5.48 3.00 11.09
C THR A 151 3.96 2.93 11.09
N ILE A 152 3.36 1.85 10.55
CA ILE A 152 1.91 1.69 10.54
C ILE A 152 1.35 1.58 11.97
N ARG A 153 1.98 0.79 12.83
CA ARG A 153 1.60 0.70 14.26
C ARG A 153 1.70 2.05 14.96
N SER A 154 2.81 2.76 14.77
CA SER A 154 2.98 4.09 15.35
C SER A 154 1.95 5.08 14.82
N CYS A 155 1.54 4.99 13.55
CA CYS A 155 0.43 5.77 13.03
C CYS A 155 -0.88 5.45 13.78
N SER A 156 -1.20 4.17 13.93
CA SER A 156 -2.40 3.69 14.66
C SER A 156 -2.42 4.21 16.10
N GLU A 157 -1.31 4.09 16.82
CA GLU A 157 -1.16 4.54 18.22
C GLU A 157 -1.31 6.06 18.39
N ASN A 158 -0.97 6.85 17.36
CA ASN A 158 -1.05 8.31 17.38
C ASN A 158 -2.31 8.86 16.68
N ASN A 159 -3.31 8.01 16.40
CA ASN A 159 -4.54 8.37 15.70
C ASN A 159 -4.28 9.00 14.30
N ILE A 160 -3.22 8.57 13.63
CA ILE A 160 -2.86 8.94 12.26
C ILE A 160 -3.40 7.86 11.33
N ILE A 161 -4.20 8.26 10.34
CA ILE A 161 -4.87 7.30 9.46
C ILE A 161 -3.96 7.00 8.27
N VAL A 162 -3.56 5.74 8.10
CA VAL A 162 -2.92 5.26 6.87
C VAL A 162 -3.99 5.17 5.78
N VAL A 163 -3.84 5.96 4.73
CA VAL A 163 -4.81 6.04 3.63
C VAL A 163 -4.47 5.05 2.53
N GLN A 164 -3.19 4.96 2.18
CA GLN A 164 -2.72 4.12 1.09
C GLN A 164 -1.24 3.81 1.27
N VAL A 165 -0.87 2.56 1.05
CA VAL A 165 0.52 2.14 0.83
C VAL A 165 0.69 1.94 -0.67
N TYR A 166 1.65 2.63 -1.26
CA TYR A 166 1.91 2.57 -2.70
C TYR A 166 2.91 1.47 -3.00
N ASP A 167 2.49 0.51 -3.80
CA ASP A 167 3.35 -0.35 -4.60
C ASP A 167 3.81 0.43 -5.83
N PHE A 168 5.10 0.76 -5.93
CA PHE A 168 5.62 1.25 -7.20
C PHE A 168 5.98 0.03 -8.03
N TYR A 169 5.22 -0.22 -9.10
CA TYR A 169 5.64 -1.15 -10.12
C TYR A 169 7.07 -0.84 -10.57
N GLY A 170 7.95 -1.83 -10.47
CA GLY A 170 9.27 -1.85 -11.12
C GLY A 170 9.16 -2.28 -12.58
#